data_AF-A0A8S3W7X6-F1
#
_entry.id   AF-A0A8S3W7X6-F1
#
_cell.length_a   1.000
_cell.length_b   1.000
_cell.length_c   1.000
_cell.angle_alpha   90.00
_cell.angle_beta   90.00
_cell.angle_gamma   90.00
#
_symmetry.space_group_name_H-M   'P 1'
#
loop_
_entity.id
_entity.type
_entity.pdbx_description
1 polymer ?
#
loop_
_entity_poly.entity_id
_entity_poly.type
_entity_poly.pdbx_seq_one_letter_code
_entity_poly.pdbx_strand_id
1 'polypeptide(L)'
;MPVKISLSATLPQLDLSRSNLDSNEWIIVEDVVVLLRPFENVTVILSGEKYPSLSSVIPHVLGLRKAIESKTPVTELAKNLKGGLSAVIEKRLAVYETNRTASKATFLDARFKKKVLRYKVTPIMFFYY
;
A
#
# COMPACT_ATOMS: atom_id res chain seq x y z
N MET A 1 4.32 -19.51 -11.14
CA MET A 1 4.63 -20.95 -11.35
C MET A 1 6.11 -21.36 -11.19
N PRO A 2 7.16 -20.53 -11.40
CA PRO A 2 8.55 -21.03 -11.30
C PRO A 2 9.06 -21.22 -9.85
N VAL A 3 8.53 -20.44 -8.90
CA VAL A 3 8.94 -20.49 -7.49
C VAL A 3 8.50 -21.81 -6.83
N LYS A 4 7.31 -22.33 -7.20
CA LYS A 4 6.75 -23.57 -6.65
C LYS A 4 7.63 -24.78 -6.96
N ILE A 5 8.14 -24.87 -8.20
CA ILE A 5 8.95 -26.00 -8.67
C ILE A 5 10.33 -25.97 -8.01
N SER A 6 10.93 -24.78 -7.90
CA SER A 6 12.25 -24.61 -7.28
C SER A 6 12.21 -24.95 -5.79
N LEU A 7 11.16 -24.52 -5.07
CA LEU A 7 10.96 -24.91 -3.68
C LEU A 7 10.75 -26.42 -3.52
N SER A 8 9.91 -27.04 -4.35
CA SER A 8 9.65 -28.49 -4.30
C SER A 8 10.89 -29.33 -4.57
N ALA A 9 11.82 -28.85 -5.40
CA ALA A 9 13.06 -29.56 -5.71
C ALA A 9 14.11 -29.47 -4.58
N THR A 10 14.13 -28.37 -3.82
CA THR A 10 15.09 -28.16 -2.71
C THR A 10 14.56 -28.64 -1.36
N LEU A 11 13.24 -28.80 -1.23
CA LEU A 11 12.53 -29.30 -0.05
C LEU A 11 13.09 -30.62 0.54
N PRO A 12 13.55 -31.61 -0.24
CA PRO A 12 14.10 -32.84 0.31
C PRO A 12 15.53 -32.72 0.88
N GLN A 13 16.25 -31.64 0.55
CA GLN A 13 17.67 -31.46 0.91
C GLN A 13 17.86 -30.71 2.23
N LEU A 14 16.80 -30.08 2.72
CA LEU A 14 16.76 -29.46 4.03
C LEU A 14 16.11 -30.48 4.97
N ASP A 15 16.78 -30.83 6.07
CA ASP A 15 16.22 -31.60 7.17
C ASP A 15 15.04 -30.81 7.77
N LEU A 16 13.88 -30.95 7.13
CA LEU A 16 12.65 -30.25 7.46
C LEU A 16 11.81 -31.13 8.37
N SER A 17 12.25 -31.22 9.62
CA SER A 17 11.34 -31.33 10.77
C SER A 17 10.35 -30.13 10.85
N ARG A 18 10.47 -29.15 9.96
CA ARG A 18 9.50 -28.08 9.73
C ARG A 18 8.52 -28.50 8.64
N SER A 19 7.41 -29.06 9.11
CA SER A 19 6.12 -29.21 8.44
C SER A 19 5.95 -28.29 7.21
N ASN A 20 5.71 -28.90 6.05
CA ASN A 20 5.17 -28.19 4.90
C ASN A 20 3.93 -27.37 5.32
N LEU A 21 3.82 -26.14 4.83
CA LEU A 21 2.64 -25.29 5.04
C LEU A 21 1.38 -26.04 4.61
N ASP A 22 0.39 -26.11 5.50
CA ASP A 22 -0.91 -26.70 5.20
C ASP A 22 -1.65 -25.87 4.13
N SER A 23 -2.61 -26.50 3.46
CA SER A 23 -3.43 -25.87 2.42
C SER A 23 -4.09 -24.58 2.94
N ASN A 24 -4.51 -24.56 4.20
CA ASN A 24 -5.09 -23.37 4.83
C ASN A 24 -4.06 -22.24 5.02
N GLU A 25 -2.82 -22.60 5.38
CA GLU A 25 -1.75 -21.63 5.56
C GLU A 25 -1.34 -21.00 4.23
N TRP A 26 -1.34 -21.78 3.14
CA TRP A 26 -1.13 -21.26 1.80
C TRP A 26 -2.19 -20.24 1.38
N ILE A 27 -3.46 -20.51 1.66
CA ILE A 27 -4.55 -19.57 1.36
C ILE A 27 -4.37 -18.26 2.13
N ILE A 28 -3.97 -18.33 3.40
CA ILE A 28 -3.67 -17.14 4.22
C ILE A 28 -2.52 -16.34 3.60
N VAL A 29 -1.42 -17.00 3.24
CA VAL A 29 -0.25 -16.34 2.66
C VAL A 29 -0.61 -15.65 1.34
N GLU A 30 -1.35 -16.32 0.46
CA GLU A 30 -1.79 -15.75 -0.82
C GLU A 30 -2.66 -14.50 -0.60
N ASP A 31 -3.60 -14.56 0.33
CA ASP A 31 -4.50 -13.45 0.66
C ASP A 31 -3.73 -12.25 1.24
N VAL A 32 -2.77 -12.51 2.14
CA VAL A 32 -1.88 -11.48 2.71
C VAL A 32 -0.98 -10.86 1.64
N VAL A 33 -0.40 -11.65 0.73
CA VAL A 33 0.44 -11.14 -0.36
C VAL A 33 -0.35 -10.21 -1.28
N VAL A 34 -1.59 -10.58 -1.62
CA VAL A 34 -2.47 -9.73 -2.44
C VAL A 34 -2.82 -8.42 -1.71
N LEU A 35 -3.01 -8.48 -0.39
CA LEU A 35 -3.28 -7.32 0.45
C LEU A 35 -2.07 -6.39 0.58
N LEU A 36 -0.84 -6.93 0.62
CA LEU A 36 0.39 -6.15 0.78
C LEU A 36 0.96 -5.57 -0.53
N ARG A 37 0.59 -6.12 -1.69
CA ARG A 37 1.06 -5.63 -3.00
C ARG A 37 0.93 -4.10 -3.21
N PRO A 38 -0.15 -3.41 -2.76
CA PRO A 38 -0.22 -1.95 -2.85
C PRO A 38 0.89 -1.22 -2.10
N PHE A 39 1.31 -1.74 -0.95
CA PHE A 39 2.41 -1.17 -0.16
C PHE A 39 3.73 -1.36 -0.88
N GLU A 40 3.99 -2.56 -1.40
CA GLU A 40 5.18 -2.84 -2.22
C GLU A 40 5.27 -1.87 -3.40
N ASN A 41 4.19 -1.69 -4.17
CA ASN A 41 4.18 -0.79 -5.31
C ASN A 41 4.54 0.65 -4.92
N VAL A 42 3.96 1.17 -3.84
CA VAL A 42 4.26 2.53 -3.35
C VAL A 42 5.71 2.62 -2.87
N THR A 43 6.19 1.63 -2.13
CA THR A 43 7.57 1.59 -1.63
C THR A 43 8.58 1.50 -2.77
N VAL A 44 8.32 0.70 -3.80
CA VAL A 44 9.19 0.59 -4.99
C VAL A 44 9.27 1.92 -5.73
N ILE A 45 8.14 2.59 -5.94
CA ILE A 45 8.11 3.92 -6.57
C ILE A 45 8.95 4.91 -5.75
N LEU A 46 8.71 5.01 -4.44
CA LEU A 46 9.41 5.95 -3.58
C LEU A 46 10.90 5.64 -3.44
N SER A 47 11.29 4.36 -3.47
CA SER A 47 12.69 3.94 -3.37
C SER A 47 13.46 4.14 -4.67
N GLY A 48 12.77 4.15 -5.81
CA GLY A 48 13.36 4.44 -7.13
C GLY A 48 13.52 5.94 -7.40
N GLU A 49 12.82 6.80 -6.66
CA GLU A 49 12.95 8.24 -6.78
C GLU A 49 14.17 8.76 -6.02
N LYS A 50 15.12 9.40 -6.73
CA LYS A 50 16.32 10.02 -6.12
C LYS A 50 15.95 11.04 -5.04
N TYR A 51 14.81 11.72 -5.21
CA TYR A 51 14.17 12.57 -4.21
C TYR A 51 12.66 12.42 -4.35
N PRO A 52 11.97 11.77 -3.40
CA PRO A 52 10.52 11.74 -3.37
C PRO A 52 9.99 13.18 -3.36
N SER A 53 9.26 13.56 -4.41
CA SER A 53 8.77 14.95 -4.50
C SER A 53 7.64 15.15 -3.50
N LEU A 54 7.67 16.25 -2.74
CA LEU A 54 6.61 16.56 -1.78
C LEU A 54 5.21 16.60 -2.44
N SER A 55 5.16 16.89 -3.74
CA SER A 55 3.95 16.86 -4.57
C SER A 55 3.38 15.47 -4.85
N SER A 56 4.13 14.38 -4.66
CA SER A 56 3.66 13.01 -4.91
C SER A 56 3.08 12.36 -3.66
N VAL A 57 3.44 12.86 -2.46
CA VAL A 57 3.08 12.27 -1.17
C VAL A 57 1.56 12.13 -1.00
N ILE A 58 0.78 13.20 -1.17
CA ILE A 58 -0.68 13.15 -1.03
C ILE A 58 -1.32 12.16 -2.03
N PRO A 59 -0.99 12.20 -3.34
CA PRO A 59 -1.46 11.20 -4.30
C PRO A 59 -1.14 9.76 -3.92
N HIS A 60 0.05 9.50 -3.35
CA HIS A 60 0.46 8.16 -2.93
C HIS A 60 -0.34 7.68 -1.71
N VAL A 61 -0.56 8.54 -0.72
CA VAL A 61 -1.38 8.21 0.47
C VAL A 61 -2.82 7.89 0.07
N LEU A 62 -3.45 8.76 -0.73
CA LEU A 62 -4.82 8.55 -1.22
C LEU A 62 -4.94 7.30 -2.10
N GLY A 63 -3.95 7.06 -2.96
CA GLY A 63 -3.87 5.87 -3.81
C GLY A 63 -3.75 4.59 -2.99
N LEU A 64 -2.89 4.60 -1.97
CA LEU A 64 -2.68 3.48 -1.06
C LEU A 64 -3.95 3.17 -0.25
N ARG A 65 -4.62 4.19 0.28
CA ARG A 65 -5.89 4.02 1.03
C ARG A 65 -6.95 3.35 0.16
N LYS A 66 -7.19 3.87 -1.04
CA LYS A 66 -8.15 3.27 -1.98
C LYS A 66 -7.77 1.85 -2.39
N ALA A 67 -6.48 1.61 -2.61
CA ALA A 67 -6.01 0.28 -2.99
C ALA A 67 -6.35 -0.74 -1.90
N ILE A 68 -6.13 -0.39 -0.61
CA ILE A 68 -6.49 -1.25 0.52
C ILE A 68 -8.00 -1.36 0.71
N GLU A 69 -8.76 -0.27 0.63
CA GLU A 69 -10.23 -0.29 0.69
C GLU A 69 -10.82 -1.25 -0.34
N SER A 70 -10.29 -1.25 -1.57
CA SER A 70 -10.74 -2.10 -2.69
C SER A 70 -10.43 -3.58 -2.55
N LYS A 71 -9.53 -3.99 -1.64
CA LYS A 71 -9.23 -5.40 -1.41
C LYS A 71 -10.30 -6.04 -0.54
N THR A 72 -10.80 -7.20 -0.95
CA THR A 72 -11.73 -8.01 -0.17
C THR A 72 -11.05 -9.31 0.26
N PRO A 73 -10.26 -9.30 1.36
CA PRO A 73 -9.61 -10.50 1.86
C PRO A 73 -10.63 -11.56 2.28
N VAL A 74 -10.29 -12.82 2.03
CA VAL A 74 -11.16 -13.97 2.28
C VAL A 74 -10.95 -14.51 3.68
N THR A 75 -9.69 -14.56 4.11
CA THR A 75 -9.29 -15.11 5.40
C THR A 75 -9.47 -14.12 6.54
N GLU A 76 -9.83 -14.62 7.72
CA GLU A 76 -10.04 -13.76 8.90
C GLU A 76 -8.76 -13.04 9.32
N LEU A 77 -7.61 -13.71 9.19
CA LEU A 77 -6.31 -13.10 9.44
C LEU A 77 -6.06 -11.91 8.51
N ALA A 78 -6.32 -12.06 7.20
CA ALA A 78 -6.11 -10.97 6.25
C ALA A 78 -7.13 -9.82 6.43
N LYS A 79 -8.35 -10.11 6.91
CA LYS A 79 -9.31 -9.05 7.31
C LYS A 79 -8.79 -8.24 8.51
N ASN A 80 -8.28 -8.92 9.54
CA ASN A 80 -7.68 -8.27 10.70
C ASN A 80 -6.45 -7.44 10.27
N LEU A 81 -5.62 -8.00 9.39
CA LEU A 81 -4.47 -7.28 8.84
C LEU A 81 -4.91 -6.05 8.04
N LYS A 82 -5.96 -6.16 7.21
CA LYS A 82 -6.53 -5.01 6.47
C LYS A 82 -6.95 -3.90 7.44
N GLY A 83 -7.64 -4.24 8.53
CA GLY A 83 -8.02 -3.28 9.56
C GLY A 83 -6.80 -2.58 10.19
N GLY A 84 -5.78 -3.34 10.55
CA GLY A 84 -4.53 -2.80 11.09
C GLY A 84 -3.78 -1.89 10.11
N LEU A 85 -3.70 -2.29 8.83
CA LEU A 85 -3.07 -1.51 7.78
C LEU A 85 -3.81 -0.20 7.53
N SER A 86 -5.14 -0.23 7.46
CA SER A 86 -5.95 1.00 7.36
C SER A 86 -5.74 1.93 8.55
N ALA A 87 -5.70 1.40 9.77
CA ALA A 87 -5.43 2.20 10.97
C ALA A 87 -4.02 2.83 10.95
N VAL A 88 -3.01 2.12 10.44
CA VAL A 88 -1.66 2.64 10.28
C VAL A 88 -1.59 3.73 9.21
N ILE A 89 -2.28 3.57 8.08
CA ILE A 89 -2.40 4.60 7.04
C ILE A 89 -2.99 5.87 7.65
N GLU A 90 -4.12 5.77 8.35
CA GLU A 90 -4.74 6.94 8.97
C GLU A 90 -3.84 7.56 10.05
N LYS A 91 -3.24 6.75 10.93
CA LYS A 91 -2.40 7.25 12.02
C LYS A 91 -1.11 7.93 11.52
N ARG A 92 -0.46 7.38 10.50
CA ARG A 92 0.90 7.80 10.09
C ARG A 92 0.91 8.66 8.82
N LEU A 93 -0.08 8.50 7.94
CA LEU A 93 -0.07 9.13 6.62
C LEU A 93 -1.11 10.24 6.46
N ALA A 94 -2.17 10.28 7.28
CA ALA A 94 -3.17 11.34 7.20
C ALA A 94 -2.59 12.75 7.48
N VAL A 95 -1.47 12.83 8.23
CA VAL A 95 -0.77 14.10 8.49
C VAL A 95 -0.27 14.78 7.21
N TYR A 96 0.01 14.01 6.15
CA TYR A 96 0.45 14.58 4.88
C TYR A 96 -0.72 15.19 4.10
N GLU A 97 -1.94 14.72 4.31
CA GLU A 97 -3.14 15.29 3.70
C GLU A 97 -3.51 16.65 4.33
N THR A 98 -3.20 16.83 5.61
CA THR A 98 -3.43 18.09 6.34
C THR A 98 -2.26 19.07 6.26
N ASN A 99 -1.11 18.64 5.72
CA ASN A 99 0.06 19.49 5.58
C ASN A 99 -0.12 20.51 4.45
N ARG A 100 -0.18 21.81 4.80
CA ARG A 100 -0.39 22.91 3.83
C ARG A 100 0.69 22.96 2.75
N THR A 101 1.95 22.68 3.08
CA THR A 101 3.07 22.70 2.13
C THR A 101 2.96 21.55 1.14
N ALA A 102 2.61 20.35 1.62
CA ALA A 102 2.35 19.20 0.76
C ALA A 102 1.15 19.42 -0.17
N SER A 103 0.08 20.00 0.35
CA SER A 103 -1.12 20.35 -0.43
C SER A 103 -0.79 21.35 -1.53
N LYS A 104 -0.05 22.43 -1.21
CA LYS A 104 0.41 23.42 -2.21
C LYS A 104 1.31 22.80 -3.26
N ALA A 105 2.31 22.01 -2.86
CA ALA A 105 3.22 21.35 -3.78
C ALA A 105 2.47 20.39 -4.74
N THR A 106 1.53 19.62 -4.21
CA THR A 106 0.70 18.69 -5.00
C THR A 106 -0.21 19.45 -5.97
N PHE A 107 -0.79 20.57 -5.54
CA PHE A 107 -1.68 21.38 -6.38
C PHE A 107 -0.94 22.07 -7.54
N LEU A 108 0.27 22.56 -7.27
CA LEU A 108 1.12 23.21 -8.27
C LEU A 108 1.69 22.20 -9.28
N ASP A 109 1.82 20.94 -8.90
CA ASP A 109 2.30 19.89 -9.79
C ASP A 109 1.21 19.49 -10.81
N ALA A 110 1.43 19.88 -12.07
CA ALA A 110 0.52 19.61 -13.17
C ALA A 110 0.20 18.10 -13.33
N ARG A 111 1.11 17.20 -12.93
CA ARG A 111 0.92 15.74 -12.97
C ARG A 111 -0.22 15.28 -12.05
N PHE A 112 -0.49 16.02 -10.97
CA PHE A 112 -1.44 15.64 -9.93
C PHE A 112 -2.69 16.53 -9.87
N LYS A 113 -2.72 17.65 -10.61
CA LYS A 113 -3.84 18.61 -10.69
C LYS A 113 -5.21 17.96 -10.88
N LYS A 114 -5.34 17.00 -11.80
CA LYS A 114 -6.62 16.30 -12.08
C LYS A 114 -6.97 15.23 -11.04
N LYS A 115 -5.95 14.65 -10.38
CA LYS A 115 -6.13 13.64 -9.34
C LYS A 115 -6.64 14.31 -8.07
N VAL A 116 -5.95 15.33 -7.56
CA VAL A 116 -6.33 16.08 -6.34
C VAL A 116 -7.74 16.65 -6.43
N LEU A 117 -8.14 17.26 -7.56
CA LEU A 117 -9.48 17.85 -7.70
C LEU A 117 -10.64 16.83 -7.65
N ARG A 118 -10.39 15.55 -7.89
CA ARG A 118 -11.41 14.48 -7.80
C ARG A 118 -11.60 13.97 -6.38
N TYR A 119 -10.59 14.10 -5.52
CA TYR A 119 -10.73 13.86 -4.10
C TYR A 119 -11.22 15.20 -3.55
N LYS A 120 -12.40 15.28 -2.95
CA LYS A 120 -12.90 16.50 -2.31
C LYS A 120 -12.02 16.89 -1.10
N VAL A 121 -10.72 17.10 -1.29
CA VAL A 121 -9.88 17.86 -0.38
C VAL A 121 -10.56 19.21 -0.34
N THR A 122 -11.13 19.53 0.80
CA THR A 122 -11.97 20.71 1.01
C THR A 122 -11.27 21.91 0.35
N PRO A 123 -11.92 22.65 -0.57
CA PRO A 123 -11.35 23.84 -1.20
C PRO A 123 -10.82 24.85 -0.17
N ILE A 124 -11.31 24.75 1.06
CA ILE A 124 -11.01 25.60 2.21
C ILE A 124 -9.49 25.72 2.50
N MET A 125 -8.65 24.73 2.17
CA MET A 125 -7.18 24.90 2.36
C MET A 125 -6.45 25.61 1.21
N PHE A 126 -7.08 25.74 0.04
CA PHE A 126 -6.46 26.34 -1.15
C PHE A 126 -6.86 27.80 -1.38
N PHE A 127 -7.92 28.30 -0.72
CA PHE A 127 -8.51 29.61 -0.99
C PHE A 127 -8.37 30.67 0.13
N TYR A 128 -7.58 30.41 1.18
CA TYR A 128 -7.15 31.51 2.06
C TYR A 128 -5.85 32.12 1.52
N TYR A 129 -6.03 33.28 0.88
CA TYR A 129 -5.14 34.13 0.08
C TYR A 129 -5.15 33.87 -1.43
#